data_AF-A7HEJ6-F1
#
_entry.id   AF-A7HEJ6-F1
#
_cell.length_a   1.000
_cell.length_b   1.000
_cell.length_c   1.000
_cell.angle_alpha   90.00
_cell.angle_beta   90.00
_cell.angle_gamma   90.00
#
_symmetry.space_group_name_H-M   'P 1'
#
loop_
_entity.id
_entity.type
_entity.pdbx_description
1 polymer ?
#
loop_
_entity_poly.entity_id
_entity_poly.type
_entity_poly.pdbx_seq_one_letter_code
_entity_poly.pdbx_strand_id
1 'polypeptide(L)'
;MGSLLHRAFTAAEEALLARTLVGRRLARDVRGGDGLVAFAAGAEIDRALLDRARERELLDEVARAAEPGTSDTELEDLFLWLAERRRSRGA
;
A
#
# COMPACT_ATOMS: atom_id res chain seq x y z
N MET A 1 -21.72 2.92 -10.87
CA MET A 1 -21.06 2.11 -11.94
C MET A 1 -19.57 2.42 -11.90
N GLY A 2 -18.78 1.70 -11.10
CA GLY A 2 -17.32 1.87 -11.07
C GLY A 2 -16.72 1.36 -12.38
N SER A 3 -16.17 2.25 -13.19
CA SER A 3 -15.72 1.91 -14.55
C SER A 3 -14.57 0.89 -14.50
N LEU A 4 -14.49 0.02 -15.51
CA LEU A 4 -13.41 -0.96 -15.72
C LEU A 4 -12.00 -0.35 -15.57
N LEU A 5 -11.87 0.94 -15.91
CA LEU A 5 -10.64 1.72 -15.74
C LEU A 5 -10.25 1.87 -14.27
N HIS A 6 -11.19 2.04 -13.33
CA HIS A 6 -10.88 2.13 -11.91
C HIS A 6 -10.27 0.81 -11.39
N ARG A 7 -10.83 -0.34 -11.78
CA ARG A 7 -10.30 -1.66 -11.39
C ARG A 7 -8.94 -1.97 -12.02
N ALA A 8 -8.74 -1.61 -13.29
CA ALA A 8 -7.45 -1.78 -13.96
C ALA A 8 -6.35 -0.89 -13.34
N PHE A 9 -6.74 0.29 -12.85
CA PHE A 9 -5.83 1.21 -12.15
C PHE A 9 -5.38 0.65 -10.80
N THR A 10 -6.33 0.13 -10.01
CA THR A 10 -6.05 -0.55 -8.74
C THR A 10 -5.06 -1.70 -8.93
N ALA A 11 -5.20 -2.49 -9.99
CA ALA A 11 -4.29 -3.61 -10.26
C ALA A 11 -2.85 -3.17 -10.60
N ALA A 12 -2.69 -2.02 -11.29
CA ALA A 12 -1.36 -1.50 -11.63
C ALA A 12 -0.65 -0.89 -10.39
N GLU A 13 -1.39 -0.19 -9.54
CA GLU A 13 -0.89 0.36 -8.27
C GLU A 13 -0.50 -0.78 -7.31
N GLU A 14 -1.33 -1.81 -7.20
CA GLU A 14 -1.05 -3.02 -6.41
C GLU A 14 0.19 -3.77 -6.93
N ALA A 15 0.35 -3.91 -8.24
CA ALA A 15 1.52 -4.58 -8.82
C ALA A 15 2.82 -3.81 -8.54
N LEU A 16 2.76 -2.49 -8.56
CA LEU A 16 3.89 -1.64 -8.24
C LEU A 16 4.22 -1.69 -6.75
N LEU A 17 3.22 -1.60 -5.87
CA LEU A 17 3.38 -1.79 -4.43
C LEU A 17 4.02 -3.15 -4.10
N ALA A 18 3.54 -4.21 -4.74
CA ALA A 18 4.11 -5.55 -4.58
C ALA A 18 5.58 -5.60 -5.01
N ARG A 19 5.93 -5.00 -6.15
CA ARG A 19 7.32 -4.96 -6.61
C ARG A 19 8.23 -4.20 -5.64
N THR A 20 7.73 -3.13 -5.03
CA THR A 20 8.54 -2.24 -4.19
C THR A 20 8.66 -2.73 -2.74
N LEU A 21 7.60 -3.34 -2.20
CA LEU A 21 7.51 -3.70 -0.79
C LEU A 21 7.79 -5.18 -0.51
N VAL A 22 7.58 -6.09 -1.47
CA VAL A 22 7.79 -7.52 -1.22
C VAL A 22 9.25 -7.79 -0.85
N GLY A 23 9.45 -8.58 0.21
CA GLY A 23 10.74 -8.90 0.79
C GLY A 23 11.26 -7.88 1.80
N ARG A 24 10.56 -6.74 2.01
CA ARG A 24 10.83 -5.83 3.12
C ARG A 24 10.15 -6.31 4.39
N ARG A 25 10.45 -5.69 5.52
CA ARG A 25 9.75 -5.92 6.79
C ARG A 25 8.94 -4.70 7.21
N LEU A 26 7.96 -4.92 8.07
CA LEU A 26 7.26 -3.84 8.76
C LEU A 26 8.16 -3.26 9.86
N ALA A 27 8.47 -1.97 9.80
CA ALA A 27 9.18 -1.25 10.86
C ALA A 27 8.30 -0.98 12.10
N ARG A 28 6.98 -1.07 11.96
CA ARG A 28 6.01 -0.88 13.04
C ARG A 28 4.73 -1.67 12.82
N ASP A 29 3.93 -1.81 13.86
CA ASP A 29 2.62 -2.44 13.78
C ASP A 29 1.70 -1.67 12.82
N VAL A 30 0.97 -2.43 12.00
CA VAL A 30 -0.14 -1.94 11.18
C VAL A 30 -1.43 -2.26 11.90
N ARG A 31 -2.25 -1.24 12.14
CA ARG A 31 -3.52 -1.36 12.85
C ARG A 31 -4.70 -1.16 11.91
N GLY A 32 -5.76 -1.94 12.13
CA GLY A 32 -7.02 -1.79 11.43
C GLY A 32 -7.83 -0.58 11.92
N GLY A 33 -8.96 -0.31 11.25
CA GLY A 33 -9.91 0.72 11.69
C GLY A 33 -10.57 0.42 13.05
N ASP A 34 -10.48 -0.82 13.52
CA ASP A 34 -10.87 -1.27 14.86
C ASP A 34 -9.81 -0.98 15.94
N GLY A 35 -8.65 -0.46 15.56
CA GLY A 35 -7.53 -0.18 16.45
C GLY A 35 -6.70 -1.40 16.85
N LEU A 36 -7.05 -2.60 16.37
CA LEU A 36 -6.31 -3.83 16.64
C LEU A 36 -5.13 -3.97 15.68
N VAL A 37 -4.06 -4.64 16.12
CA VAL A 37 -2.91 -4.95 15.27
C VAL A 37 -3.32 -5.98 14.23
N ALA A 38 -3.34 -5.58 12.96
CA ALA A 38 -3.61 -6.44 11.82
C ALA A 38 -2.33 -7.15 11.35
N PHE A 39 -1.19 -6.45 11.39
CA PHE A 39 0.13 -6.99 11.06
C PHE A 39 1.16 -6.45 12.06
N ALA A 40 1.94 -7.35 12.65
CA ALA A 40 2.93 -6.98 13.66
C ALA A 40 4.22 -6.44 13.03
N ALA A 41 4.90 -5.56 13.76
CA ALA A 41 6.25 -5.13 13.43
C ALA A 41 7.20 -6.34 13.25
N GLY A 42 8.14 -6.22 12.32
CA GLY A 42 9.08 -7.26 11.94
C GLY A 42 8.53 -8.31 10.97
N ALA A 43 7.22 -8.32 10.70
CA ALA A 43 6.64 -9.23 9.71
C ALA A 43 7.18 -8.92 8.31
N GLU A 44 7.54 -9.96 7.57
CA GLU A 44 7.94 -9.84 6.17
C GLU A 44 6.70 -9.50 5.32
N ILE A 45 6.87 -8.52 4.44
CA ILE A 45 5.88 -8.15 3.45
C ILE A 45 6.02 -9.15 2.31
N ASP A 46 5.11 -10.10 2.25
CA ASP A 46 4.96 -11.02 1.12
C ASP A 46 3.65 -10.73 0.38
N ARG A 47 3.42 -11.47 -0.71
CA ARG A 47 2.21 -11.30 -1.53
C ARG A 47 0.93 -11.62 -0.74
N ALA A 48 0.99 -12.60 0.16
CA ALA A 48 -0.16 -13.00 0.98
C ALA A 48 -0.50 -11.95 2.06
N LEU A 49 0.49 -11.21 2.56
CA LEU A 49 0.29 -10.06 3.43
C LEU A 49 -0.37 -8.93 2.65
N LEU A 50 0.11 -8.61 1.45
CA LEU A 50 -0.49 -7.58 0.60
C LEU A 50 -1.93 -7.91 0.19
N ASP A 51 -2.22 -9.17 -0.15
CA ASP A 51 -3.57 -9.61 -0.45
C ASP A 51 -4.51 -9.44 0.77
N ARG A 52 -4.05 -9.82 1.98
CA ARG A 52 -4.80 -9.61 3.22
C ARG A 52 -4.95 -8.13 3.57
N ALA A 53 -3.93 -7.31 3.29
CA ALA A 53 -3.98 -5.87 3.53
C ALA A 53 -4.99 -5.21 2.59
N ARG A 54 -5.03 -5.62 1.33
CA ARG A 54 -6.01 -5.19 0.33
C ARG A 54 -7.44 -5.55 0.75
N GLU A 55 -7.68 -6.79 1.18
CA GLU A 55 -9.00 -7.23 1.68
C GLU A 55 -9.49 -6.39 2.87
N ARG A 56 -8.56 -5.82 3.63
CA ARG A 56 -8.81 -4.99 4.82
C ARG A 56 -8.69 -3.49 4.57
N GLU A 57 -8.44 -3.08 3.33
CA GLU A 57 -8.18 -1.68 2.94
C GLU A 57 -7.00 -1.03 3.70
N LEU A 58 -5.95 -1.80 4.01
CA LEU A 58 -4.76 -1.38 4.78
C LEU A 58 -3.47 -1.27 3.94
N LEU A 59 -3.58 -1.21 2.61
CA LEU A 59 -2.40 -1.15 1.73
C LEU A 59 -1.55 0.10 1.98
N ASP A 60 -2.19 1.25 2.20
CA ASP A 60 -1.51 2.52 2.47
C ASP A 60 -0.76 2.48 3.81
N GLU A 61 -1.38 1.87 4.83
CA GLU A 61 -0.81 1.69 6.17
C GLU A 61 0.38 0.74 6.15
N VAL A 62 0.28 -0.39 5.43
CA VAL A 62 1.38 -1.33 5.22
C VAL A 62 2.56 -0.63 4.55
N ALA A 63 2.31 0.12 3.48
CA ALA A 63 3.35 0.83 2.75
C ALA A 63 4.03 1.90 3.62
N ARG A 64 3.29 2.62 4.46
CA ARG A 64 3.86 3.59 5.43
C ARG A 64 4.60 2.93 6.59
N ALA A 65 4.26 1.69 6.93
CA ALA A 65 4.85 0.94 8.02
C ALA A 65 6.03 0.09 7.59
N ALA A 66 6.27 -0.10 6.29
CA ALA A 66 7.44 -0.80 5.77
C ALA A 66 8.74 -0.13 6.21
N GLU A 67 9.80 -0.92 6.39
CA GLU A 67 11.15 -0.42 6.60
C GLU A 67 11.56 0.52 5.44
N PRO A 68 12.17 1.67 5.75
CA PRO A 68 12.69 2.57 4.73
C PRO A 68 13.71 1.83 3.89
N GLY A 69 13.57 1.93 2.57
CA GLY A 69 14.49 1.33 1.62
C GLY A 69 15.34 2.40 0.98
N THR A 70 16.39 2.02 0.26
CA THR A 70 17.17 2.93 -0.59
C THR A 70 16.34 3.60 -1.69
N SER A 71 15.08 3.18 -1.91
CA SER A 71 14.13 3.72 -2.88
C SER A 71 13.03 4.59 -2.23
N ASP A 72 13.26 5.21 -1.08
CA ASP A 72 12.26 6.04 -0.40
C ASP A 72 11.73 7.17 -1.31
N THR A 73 12.54 7.68 -2.25
CA THR A 73 12.12 8.63 -3.28
C THR A 73 11.10 8.04 -4.27
N GLU A 74 11.24 6.78 -4.68
CA GLU A 74 10.27 6.14 -5.59
C GLU A 74 8.92 5.86 -4.89
N LEU A 75 8.96 5.60 -3.58
CA LEU A 75 7.77 5.43 -2.75
C LEU A 75 7.07 6.76 -2.50
N GLU A 76 7.81 7.82 -2.17
CA GLU A 76 7.28 9.17 -2.05
C GLU A 76 6.70 9.69 -3.37
N ASP A 77 7.43 9.53 -4.48
CA ASP A 77 6.97 9.93 -5.82
C ASP A 77 5.70 9.17 -6.23
N LEU A 78 5.59 7.89 -5.87
CA LEU A 78 4.39 7.09 -6.07
C LEU A 78 3.22 7.65 -5.25
N PHE A 79 3.40 7.87 -3.95
CA PHE A 79 2.35 8.43 -3.10
C PHE A 79 1.91 9.83 -3.53
N LEU A 80 2.86 10.66 -3.97
CA LEU A 80 2.59 11.99 -4.50
C LEU A 80 1.74 11.88 -5.77
N TRP A 81 2.15 11.03 -6.71
CA TRP A 81 1.41 10.78 -7.95
C TRP A 81 0.00 10.24 -7.72
N LEU A 82 -0.16 9.32 -6.76
CA LEU A 82 -1.46 8.78 -6.34
C LEU A 82 -2.37 9.86 -5.74
N ALA A 83 -1.82 10.71 -4.88
CA ALA A 83 -2.54 11.79 -4.22
C ALA A 83 -2.96 12.90 -5.21
N GLU A 84 -2.08 13.28 -6.14
CA GLU A 84 -2.36 14.25 -7.20
C GLU A 84 -3.54 13.78 -8.07
N ARG A 85 -3.57 12.49 -8.43
CA ARG A 85 -4.64 11.92 -9.28
C ARG A 85 -5.99 11.81 -8.59
N ARG A 86 -6.04 11.57 -7.27
CA ARG A 86 -7.31 11.53 -6.51
C ARG A 86 -7.97 12.92 -6.47
N ARG A 87 -7.19 14.00 -6.37
CA ARG A 87 -7.71 15.38 -6.45
C ARG A 87 -8.35 15.68 -7.80
N SER A 88 -7.73 15.27 -8.89
CA SER A 88 -8.22 15.56 -10.25
C SER A 88 -9.51 14.81 -10.63
N ARG A 89 -9.95 13.85 -9.82
CA ARG A 89 -11.23 13.11 -10.00
C ARG A 89 -12.39 13.65 -9.15
N GLY A 90 -12.13 14.57 -8.23
CA GLY A 90 -13.12 15.19 -7.35
C GLY A 90 -13.57 16.58 -7.79
N ALA A 91 -13.11 17.07 -8.94
CA ALA A 91 -13.51 18.34 -9.56
C ALA A 91 -14.47 18.11 -10.74
#